data_AF-A0A3B3ZH60-F1
#
_entry.id   AF-A0A3B3ZH60-F1
#
_cell.length_a   1.000
_cell.length_b   1.000
_cell.length_c   1.000
_cell.angle_alpha   90.00
_cell.angle_beta   90.00
_cell.angle_gamma   90.00
#
_symmetry.space_group_name_H-M   'P 1'
#
loop_
_entity.id
_entity.type
_entity.pdbx_description
1 polymer ?
#
loop_
_entity_poly.entity_id
_entity_poly.type
_entity_poly.pdbx_seq_one_letter_code
_entity_poly.pdbx_strand_id
1 'polypeptide(L)'
;ALGDKVNSLGETAERLIQSHPEAVDDIQEKCTELNTAWSSLVGRADQRKDKLGNSHDLQRFLSDFRWVWGKCMHLHIDNELAKDVTGAEALLERHQEHRTEIDARAGTFQAFEQFGQQLLTRGHYASPEIQQKLEALDRERADLEKAWVQRRMMLDQCLELQLFNRDCEQAENWMAAREAFLASDDKGDSLDSVEALIKKHEDFDKAINEEKIAALQSFADQLIGADHYAKPEIFARRNEVLDRWRRLKAQMIEKRSKLGESQTLQQFSRDVDEIEAWISEKLQTATDESYKDPTNIQSKHQKHQAFEAELHANADRICGVIDTGNALIQRGACAGSEDAVKVHLLTI
;
A
#
# COMPACT_ATOMS: atom_id res chain seq x y z
N ALA A 1 -29.52 -45.10 57.78
CA ALA A 1 -29.47 -46.57 57.93
C ALA A 1 -28.53 -47.03 59.05
N LEU A 2 -27.20 -46.86 58.94
CA LEU A 2 -26.25 -47.26 60.00
C LEU A 2 -26.27 -46.30 61.21
N GLY A 3 -26.36 -44.99 60.97
CA GLY A 3 -26.47 -43.98 62.04
C GLY A 3 -27.73 -44.15 62.90
N ASP A 4 -28.88 -44.39 62.26
CA ASP A 4 -30.14 -44.66 62.96
C ASP A 4 -30.05 -45.92 63.83
N LYS A 5 -29.26 -46.91 63.39
CA LYS A 5 -29.04 -48.15 64.14
C LYS A 5 -28.14 -47.93 65.36
N VAL A 6 -27.10 -47.11 65.24
CA VAL A 6 -26.25 -46.69 66.38
C VAL A 6 -27.07 -45.90 67.41
N ASN A 7 -27.95 -44.99 66.96
CA ASN A 7 -28.86 -44.26 67.84
C ASN A 7 -29.83 -45.19 68.57
N SER A 8 -30.45 -46.14 67.86
CA SER A 8 -31.37 -47.13 68.46
C SER A 8 -30.68 -48.05 69.48
N LEU A 9 -29.40 -48.38 69.26
CA LEU A 9 -28.58 -49.15 70.21
C LEU A 9 -28.25 -48.32 71.45
N GLY A 10 -28.03 -47.02 71.30
CA GLY A 10 -27.93 -46.07 72.42
C GLY A 10 -29.20 -46.04 73.27
N GLU A 11 -30.37 -45.88 72.65
CA GLU A 11 -31.68 -45.90 73.34
C GLU A 11 -31.99 -47.25 74.02
N THR A 12 -31.45 -48.34 73.47
CA THR A 12 -31.60 -49.68 74.04
C THR A 12 -30.65 -49.88 75.23
N ALA A 13 -29.43 -49.35 75.15
CA ALA A 13 -28.48 -49.36 76.25
C ALA A 13 -28.95 -48.51 77.44
N GLU A 14 -29.58 -47.35 77.20
CA GLU A 14 -30.20 -46.54 78.25
C GLU A 14 -31.31 -47.31 79.00
N ARG A 15 -32.13 -48.08 78.28
CA ARG A 15 -33.15 -48.95 78.89
C ARG A 15 -32.54 -50.12 79.66
N LEU A 16 -31.42 -50.67 79.20
CA LEU A 16 -30.71 -51.76 79.90
C LEU A 16 -30.05 -51.27 81.19
N ILE A 17 -29.45 -50.08 81.19
CA ILE A 17 -28.89 -49.43 82.38
C ILE A 17 -29.97 -49.20 83.46
N GLN A 18 -31.20 -48.86 83.06
CA GLN A 18 -32.32 -48.67 84.00
C GLN A 18 -32.86 -49.98 84.60
N SER A 19 -32.70 -51.11 83.91
CA SER A 19 -33.28 -52.40 84.30
C SER A 19 -32.30 -53.36 84.97
N HIS A 20 -30.98 -53.18 84.77
CA HIS A 20 -29.93 -54.07 85.27
C HIS A 20 -28.76 -53.26 85.88
N PRO A 21 -28.90 -52.79 87.14
CA PRO A 21 -27.91 -51.96 87.82
C PRO A 21 -26.52 -52.60 87.98
N GLU A 22 -26.46 -53.93 87.97
CA GLU A 22 -25.24 -54.72 88.13
C GLU A 22 -24.32 -54.74 86.91
N ALA A 23 -24.84 -54.39 85.72
CA ALA A 23 -24.11 -54.44 84.45
C ALA A 23 -23.88 -53.04 83.83
N VAL A 24 -24.14 -51.98 84.59
CA VAL A 24 -24.08 -50.59 84.12
C VAL A 24 -22.70 -50.25 83.56
N ASP A 25 -21.62 -50.61 84.28
CA ASP A 25 -20.25 -50.29 83.87
C ASP A 25 -19.89 -50.94 82.53
N ASP A 26 -20.24 -52.21 82.34
CA ASP A 26 -19.99 -52.96 81.10
C ASP A 26 -20.82 -52.41 79.92
N ILE A 27 -22.09 -52.08 80.14
CA ILE A 27 -22.97 -51.51 79.10
C ILE A 27 -22.47 -50.12 78.70
N GLN A 28 -22.05 -49.32 79.68
CA GLN A 28 -21.53 -47.98 79.45
C GLN A 28 -20.19 -48.01 78.71
N GLU A 29 -19.29 -48.92 79.07
CA GLU A 29 -18.04 -49.17 78.33
C GLU A 29 -18.34 -49.51 76.86
N LYS A 30 -19.23 -50.46 76.59
CA LYS A 30 -19.59 -50.85 75.22
C LYS A 30 -20.25 -49.72 74.43
N CYS A 31 -21.07 -48.88 75.08
CA CYS A 31 -21.60 -47.66 74.46
C CYS A 31 -20.51 -46.65 74.10
N THR A 32 -19.54 -46.44 74.98
CA THR A 32 -18.42 -45.52 74.69
C THR A 32 -17.55 -46.04 73.56
N GLU A 33 -17.25 -47.34 73.52
CA GLU A 33 -16.52 -47.98 72.43
C GLU A 33 -17.27 -47.83 71.09
N LEU A 34 -18.59 -48.12 71.08
CA LEU A 34 -19.43 -48.01 69.88
C LEU A 34 -19.47 -46.57 69.35
N ASN A 35 -19.69 -45.60 70.23
CA ASN A 35 -19.73 -44.18 69.86
C ASN A 35 -18.37 -43.71 69.33
N THR A 36 -17.27 -44.11 69.97
CA THR A 36 -15.90 -43.77 69.51
C THR A 36 -15.60 -44.37 68.14
N ALA A 37 -15.95 -45.65 67.93
CA ALA A 37 -15.79 -46.34 66.65
C ALA A 37 -16.66 -45.70 65.56
N TRP A 38 -17.89 -45.31 65.89
CA TRP A 38 -18.80 -44.62 64.98
C TRP A 38 -18.27 -43.24 64.58
N SER A 39 -17.84 -42.41 65.53
CA SER A 39 -17.23 -41.10 65.25
C SER A 39 -15.97 -41.24 64.38
N SER A 40 -15.14 -42.25 64.64
CA SER A 40 -13.97 -42.55 63.81
C SER A 40 -14.36 -42.97 62.38
N LEU A 41 -15.37 -43.82 62.22
CA LEU A 41 -15.87 -44.24 60.91
C LEU A 41 -16.44 -43.07 60.12
N VAL A 42 -17.25 -42.22 60.76
CA VAL A 42 -17.80 -40.99 60.15
C VAL A 42 -16.67 -40.07 59.71
N GLY A 43 -15.70 -39.79 60.57
CA GLY A 43 -14.54 -38.97 60.23
C GLY A 43 -13.72 -39.53 59.06
N ARG A 44 -13.53 -40.85 58.99
CA ARG A 44 -12.87 -41.50 57.85
C ARG A 44 -13.69 -41.46 56.57
N ALA A 45 -15.01 -41.59 56.66
CA ALA A 45 -15.91 -41.47 55.53
C ALA A 45 -15.90 -40.06 54.95
N ASP A 46 -15.94 -39.03 55.80
CA ASP A 46 -15.86 -37.63 55.41
C ASP A 46 -14.50 -37.30 54.77
N GLN A 47 -13.39 -37.73 55.39
CA GLN A 47 -12.06 -37.58 54.77
C GLN A 47 -11.96 -38.25 53.40
N ARG A 48 -12.58 -39.42 53.21
CA ARG A 48 -12.60 -40.09 51.91
C ARG A 48 -13.43 -39.32 50.90
N LYS A 49 -14.59 -38.79 51.32
CA LYS A 49 -15.46 -37.95 50.48
C LYS A 49 -14.73 -36.71 50.00
N ASP A 50 -14.02 -36.02 50.90
CA ASP A 50 -13.23 -34.83 50.57
C ASP A 50 -12.08 -35.16 49.62
N LYS A 51 -11.34 -36.24 49.87
CA LYS A 51 -10.27 -36.70 48.97
C LYS A 51 -10.78 -37.05 47.57
N LEU A 52 -11.95 -37.69 47.48
CA LEU A 52 -12.57 -38.01 46.18
C LEU A 52 -13.03 -36.74 45.46
N GLY A 53 -13.63 -35.79 46.17
CA GLY A 53 -14.03 -34.49 45.61
C GLY A 53 -12.83 -33.72 45.06
N ASN A 54 -11.77 -33.59 45.86
CA ASN A 54 -10.52 -32.95 45.46
C ASN A 54 -9.89 -33.67 44.25
N SER A 55 -9.85 -35.00 44.25
CA SER A 55 -9.33 -35.76 43.10
C SER A 55 -10.15 -35.55 41.83
N HIS A 56 -11.48 -35.45 41.94
CA HIS A 56 -12.37 -35.17 40.82
C HIS A 56 -12.12 -33.76 40.26
N ASP A 57 -12.02 -32.76 41.13
CA ASP A 57 -11.76 -31.37 40.75
C ASP A 57 -10.41 -31.21 40.05
N LEU A 58 -9.37 -31.91 40.51
CA LEU A 58 -8.07 -31.93 39.84
C LEU A 58 -8.17 -32.56 38.44
N GLN A 59 -8.84 -33.70 38.28
CA GLN A 59 -8.98 -34.33 36.96
C GLN A 59 -9.75 -33.46 35.98
N ARG A 60 -10.80 -32.78 36.46
CA ARG A 60 -11.53 -31.77 35.69
C ARG A 60 -10.60 -30.64 35.27
N PHE A 61 -9.85 -30.05 36.21
CA PHE A 61 -8.89 -28.97 35.92
C PHE A 61 -7.86 -29.39 34.87
N LEU A 62 -7.28 -30.58 34.99
CA LEU A 62 -6.29 -31.09 34.03
C LEU A 62 -6.88 -31.36 32.64
N SER A 63 -8.15 -31.78 32.57
CA SER A 63 -8.87 -31.93 31.31
C SER A 63 -9.10 -30.58 30.63
N ASP A 64 -9.62 -29.62 31.38
CA ASP A 64 -9.87 -28.27 30.88
C ASP A 64 -8.55 -27.61 30.46
N PHE A 65 -7.48 -27.76 31.24
CA PHE A 65 -6.14 -27.29 30.88
C PHE A 65 -5.67 -27.87 29.55
N ARG A 66 -5.77 -29.18 29.32
CA ARG A 66 -5.35 -29.79 28.05
C ARG A 66 -6.11 -29.22 26.86
N TRP A 67 -7.41 -29.00 27.02
CA TRP A 67 -8.24 -28.41 25.97
C TRP A 67 -7.82 -26.97 25.66
N VAL A 68 -7.69 -26.13 26.70
CA VAL A 68 -7.29 -24.72 26.58
C VAL A 68 -5.87 -24.60 26.00
N TRP A 69 -4.93 -25.38 26.53
CA TRP A 69 -3.55 -25.43 26.07
C TRP A 69 -3.44 -25.85 24.60
N GLY A 70 -4.17 -26.89 24.21
CA GLY A 70 -4.19 -27.37 22.82
C GLY A 70 -4.70 -26.31 21.84
N LYS A 71 -5.63 -25.44 22.28
CA LYS A 71 -6.11 -24.31 21.48
C LYS A 71 -5.06 -23.20 21.31
N CYS A 72 -4.32 -22.84 22.36
CA CYS A 72 -3.21 -21.88 22.25
C CYS A 72 -2.10 -22.39 21.31
N MET A 73 -1.70 -23.65 21.44
CA MET A 73 -0.60 -24.24 20.66
C MET A 73 -0.90 -24.40 19.16
N HIS A 74 -2.17 -24.59 18.77
CA HIS A 74 -2.55 -24.79 17.36
C HIS A 74 -2.63 -23.50 16.55
N LEU A 75 -2.54 -22.33 17.19
CA LEU A 75 -2.49 -21.03 16.53
C LEU A 75 -1.10 -20.80 15.96
N HIS A 76 -0.75 -21.56 14.93
CA HIS A 76 0.50 -21.36 14.19
C HIS A 76 0.39 -20.04 13.42
N ILE A 77 1.24 -19.08 13.78
CA ILE A 77 1.36 -17.83 13.03
C ILE A 77 2.27 -18.11 11.84
N ASP A 78 1.66 -18.24 10.67
CA ASP A 78 2.37 -18.30 9.40
C ASP A 78 3.11 -16.98 9.15
N ASN A 79 4.34 -17.06 8.64
CA ASN A 79 5.22 -15.92 8.37
C ASN A 79 5.19 -15.45 6.91
N GLU A 80 4.42 -16.09 6.03
CA GLU A 80 4.36 -15.72 4.62
C GLU A 80 3.87 -14.29 4.41
N LEU A 81 4.50 -13.54 3.50
CA LEU A 81 4.08 -12.20 3.12
C LEU A 81 3.65 -12.21 1.65
N ALA A 82 2.61 -11.45 1.34
CA ALA A 82 2.10 -11.34 -0.02
C ALA A 82 3.02 -10.49 -0.91
N LYS A 83 2.89 -10.69 -2.22
CA LYS A 83 3.63 -9.97 -3.26
C LYS A 83 2.76 -9.03 -4.09
N ASP A 84 1.49 -8.91 -3.73
CA ASP A 84 0.52 -8.02 -4.34
C ASP A 84 -0.50 -7.53 -3.30
N VAL A 85 -1.24 -6.48 -3.65
CA VAL A 85 -2.19 -5.80 -2.75
C VAL A 85 -3.30 -6.76 -2.31
N THR A 86 -3.89 -7.50 -3.25
CA THR A 86 -4.99 -8.42 -2.99
C THR A 86 -4.60 -9.52 -2.01
N GLY A 87 -3.40 -10.09 -2.17
CA GLY A 87 -2.86 -11.10 -1.28
C GLY A 87 -2.57 -10.53 0.11
N ALA A 88 -2.08 -9.29 0.21
CA ALA A 88 -1.83 -8.65 1.49
C ALA A 88 -3.13 -8.37 2.25
N GLU A 89 -4.17 -7.89 1.55
CA GLU A 89 -5.51 -7.70 2.10
C GLU A 89 -6.12 -9.03 2.57
N ALA A 90 -6.02 -10.09 1.78
CA ALA A 90 -6.53 -11.42 2.15
C ALA A 90 -5.81 -11.99 3.40
N LEU A 91 -4.51 -11.78 3.53
CA LEU A 91 -3.76 -12.18 4.74
C LEU A 91 -4.20 -11.39 5.97
N LEU A 92 -4.49 -10.09 5.84
CA LEU A 92 -5.02 -9.26 6.91
C LEU A 92 -6.43 -9.67 7.33
N GLU A 93 -7.28 -10.02 6.36
CA GLU A 93 -8.62 -10.54 6.61
C GLU A 93 -8.56 -11.88 7.36
N ARG A 94 -7.77 -12.84 6.87
CA ARG A 94 -7.55 -14.14 7.54
C ARG A 94 -7.01 -13.97 8.96
N HIS A 95 -6.08 -13.02 9.16
CA HIS A 95 -5.59 -12.66 10.49
C HIS A 95 -6.74 -12.16 11.37
N GLN A 96 -7.56 -11.22 10.90
CA GLN A 96 -8.70 -10.70 11.66
C GLN A 96 -9.76 -11.77 11.99
N GLU A 97 -10.02 -12.71 11.09
CA GLU A 97 -10.92 -13.85 11.33
C GLU A 97 -10.42 -14.71 12.50
N HIS A 98 -9.15 -15.09 12.47
CA HIS A 98 -8.50 -15.83 13.55
C HIS A 98 -8.52 -15.05 14.88
N ARG A 99 -8.35 -13.71 14.85
CA ARG A 99 -8.50 -12.89 16.07
C ARG A 99 -9.90 -13.03 16.65
N THR A 100 -10.91 -12.91 15.79
CA THR A 100 -12.31 -12.98 16.19
C THR A 100 -12.65 -14.35 16.79
N GLU A 101 -12.08 -15.43 16.24
CA GLU A 101 -12.22 -16.78 16.78
C GLU A 101 -11.60 -16.94 18.19
N ILE A 102 -10.47 -16.30 18.44
CA ILE A 102 -9.81 -16.28 19.77
C ILE A 102 -10.66 -15.48 20.76
N ASP A 103 -11.09 -14.28 20.39
CA ASP A 103 -11.87 -13.39 21.24
C ASP A 103 -13.22 -14.00 21.62
N ALA A 104 -13.87 -14.72 20.69
CA ALA A 104 -15.10 -15.47 20.97
C ALA A 104 -14.93 -16.56 22.05
N ARG A 105 -13.70 -17.03 22.29
CA ARG A 105 -13.37 -18.04 23.29
C ARG A 105 -12.88 -17.47 24.62
N ALA A 106 -12.70 -16.15 24.73
CA ALA A 106 -12.16 -15.50 25.92
C ALA A 106 -12.87 -15.91 27.23
N GLY A 107 -14.20 -16.08 27.17
CA GLY A 107 -14.99 -16.54 28.32
C GLY A 107 -14.61 -17.94 28.82
N THR A 108 -14.20 -18.85 27.92
CA THR A 108 -13.76 -20.21 28.32
C THR A 108 -12.42 -20.17 29.06
N PHE A 109 -11.48 -19.33 28.61
CA PHE A 109 -10.21 -19.11 29.31
C PHE A 109 -10.45 -18.52 30.70
N GLN A 110 -11.28 -17.48 30.79
CA GLN A 110 -11.62 -16.84 32.05
C GLN A 110 -12.28 -17.81 33.04
N ALA A 111 -13.19 -18.66 32.57
CA ALA A 111 -13.83 -19.67 33.42
C ALA A 111 -12.83 -20.71 33.94
N PHE A 112 -11.87 -21.14 33.12
CA PHE A 112 -10.80 -22.06 33.53
C PHE A 112 -9.89 -21.43 34.58
N GLU A 113 -9.45 -20.19 34.38
CA GLU A 113 -8.60 -19.46 35.33
C GLU A 113 -9.33 -19.26 36.67
N GLN A 114 -10.60 -18.86 36.65
CA GLN A 114 -11.41 -18.73 37.86
C GLN A 114 -11.54 -20.06 38.61
N PHE A 115 -11.74 -21.17 37.90
CA PHE A 115 -11.80 -22.50 38.52
C PHE A 115 -10.47 -22.86 39.18
N GLY A 116 -9.33 -22.64 38.51
CA GLY A 116 -8.01 -22.85 39.08
C GLY A 116 -7.75 -21.99 40.32
N GLN A 117 -8.09 -20.69 40.28
CA GLN A 117 -7.95 -19.77 41.41
C GLN A 117 -8.81 -20.18 42.61
N GLN A 118 -10.02 -20.71 42.38
CA GLN A 118 -10.87 -21.23 43.46
C GLN A 118 -10.23 -22.44 44.15
N LEU A 119 -9.60 -23.36 43.40
CA LEU A 119 -8.90 -24.51 43.98
C LEU A 119 -7.70 -24.08 44.83
N LEU A 120 -6.95 -23.07 44.38
CA LEU A 120 -5.84 -22.50 45.16
C LEU A 120 -6.34 -21.84 46.45
N THR A 121 -7.42 -21.04 46.36
CA THR A 121 -8.02 -20.36 47.52
C THR A 121 -8.51 -21.35 48.59
N ARG A 122 -9.01 -22.51 48.18
CA ARG A 122 -9.44 -23.59 49.08
C ARG A 122 -8.29 -24.41 49.67
N GLY A 123 -7.04 -24.14 49.30
CA GLY A 123 -5.88 -24.90 49.77
C GLY A 123 -5.86 -26.33 49.24
N HIS A 124 -6.26 -26.54 47.98
CA HIS A 124 -6.29 -27.88 47.36
C HIS A 124 -4.90 -28.57 47.45
N TYR A 125 -4.86 -29.89 47.69
CA TYR A 125 -3.60 -30.61 47.92
C TYR A 125 -2.61 -30.53 46.73
N ALA A 126 -3.13 -30.38 45.51
CA ALA A 126 -2.37 -30.22 44.27
C ALA A 126 -2.14 -28.75 43.88
N SER A 127 -2.22 -27.81 44.84
CA SER A 127 -2.01 -26.37 44.57
C SER A 127 -0.70 -26.07 43.81
N PRO A 128 0.45 -26.71 44.09
CA PRO A 128 1.68 -26.46 43.31
C PRO A 128 1.54 -26.80 41.82
N GLU A 129 0.86 -27.89 41.48
CA GLU A 129 0.64 -28.31 40.09
C GLU A 129 -0.35 -27.37 39.38
N ILE A 130 -1.44 -27.01 40.07
CA ILE A 130 -2.46 -26.09 39.55
C ILE A 130 -1.83 -24.72 39.27
N GLN A 131 -1.06 -24.19 40.21
CA GLN A 131 -0.36 -22.92 40.05
C GLN A 131 0.62 -22.95 38.87
N GLN A 132 1.44 -24.00 38.75
CA GLN A 132 2.37 -24.15 37.63
C GLN A 132 1.64 -24.16 36.28
N LYS A 133 0.48 -24.83 36.19
CA LYS A 133 -0.33 -24.92 34.97
C LYS A 133 -0.97 -23.59 34.60
N LEU A 134 -1.49 -22.84 35.57
CA LEU A 134 -2.01 -21.49 35.37
C LEU A 134 -0.90 -20.55 34.88
N GLU A 135 0.25 -20.51 35.56
CA GLU A 135 1.40 -19.69 35.16
C GLU A 135 1.97 -20.06 33.79
N ALA A 136 1.92 -21.34 33.41
CA ALA A 136 2.30 -21.76 32.07
C ALA A 136 1.32 -21.23 31.02
N LEU A 137 0.01 -21.33 31.28
CA LEU A 137 -1.02 -20.83 30.37
C LEU A 137 -0.93 -19.32 30.21
N ASP A 138 -0.74 -18.58 31.30
CA ASP A 138 -0.63 -17.12 31.29
C ASP A 138 0.55 -16.65 30.43
N ARG A 139 1.71 -17.32 30.57
CA ARG A 139 2.89 -17.04 29.74
C ARG A 139 2.62 -17.31 28.26
N GLU A 140 2.04 -18.46 27.96
CA GLU A 140 1.73 -18.83 26.57
C GLU A 140 0.75 -17.85 25.91
N ARG A 141 -0.29 -17.43 26.66
CA ARG A 141 -1.24 -16.41 26.18
C ARG A 141 -0.55 -15.07 25.93
N ALA A 142 0.34 -14.66 26.83
CA ALA A 142 1.08 -13.41 26.67
C ALA A 142 2.03 -13.44 25.46
N ASP A 143 2.69 -14.57 25.21
CA ASP A 143 3.60 -14.71 24.06
C ASP A 143 2.83 -14.82 22.73
N LEU A 144 1.68 -15.52 22.73
CA LEU A 144 0.77 -15.55 21.58
C LEU A 144 0.24 -14.14 21.25
N GLU A 145 -0.16 -13.34 22.24
CA GLU A 145 -0.62 -11.96 22.03
C GLU A 145 0.49 -11.08 21.43
N LYS A 146 1.73 -11.19 21.93
CA LYS A 146 2.86 -10.46 21.36
C LYS A 146 3.11 -10.86 19.90
N ALA A 147 3.14 -12.16 19.62
CA ALA A 147 3.34 -12.66 18.26
C ALA A 147 2.19 -12.23 17.34
N TRP A 148 0.96 -12.15 17.85
CA TRP A 148 -0.21 -11.68 17.14
C TRP A 148 -0.10 -10.22 16.69
N VAL A 149 0.26 -9.35 17.63
CA VAL A 149 0.45 -7.91 17.37
C VAL A 149 1.61 -7.69 16.41
N GLN A 150 2.73 -8.40 16.60
CA GLN A 150 3.87 -8.35 15.68
C GLN A 150 3.47 -8.80 14.28
N ARG A 151 2.70 -9.89 14.16
CA ARG A 151 2.22 -10.36 12.85
C ARG A 151 1.31 -9.33 12.19
N ARG A 152 0.40 -8.71 12.94
CA ARG A 152 -0.49 -7.68 12.41
C ARG A 152 0.33 -6.52 11.83
N MET A 153 1.29 -6.02 12.60
CA MET A 153 2.20 -4.95 12.18
C MET A 153 2.95 -5.32 10.89
N MET A 154 3.46 -6.55 10.79
CA MET A 154 4.14 -7.03 9.58
C MET A 154 3.23 -7.13 8.36
N LEU A 155 1.96 -7.54 8.56
CA LEU A 155 0.98 -7.62 7.48
C LEU A 155 0.53 -6.23 7.01
N ASP A 156 0.32 -5.29 7.93
CA ASP A 156 -0.01 -3.90 7.59
C ASP A 156 1.15 -3.26 6.82
N GLN A 157 2.40 -3.41 7.27
CA GLN A 157 3.58 -2.95 6.53
C GLN A 157 3.69 -3.65 5.16
N CYS A 158 3.38 -4.94 5.07
CA CYS A 158 3.37 -5.63 3.77
C CYS A 158 2.36 -5.01 2.81
N LEU A 159 1.15 -4.68 3.27
CA LEU A 159 0.15 -4.01 2.45
C LEU A 159 0.65 -2.63 1.99
N GLU A 160 1.22 -1.83 2.89
CA GLU A 160 1.82 -0.52 2.58
C GLU A 160 2.88 -0.63 1.49
N LEU A 161 3.79 -1.62 1.59
CA LEU A 161 4.80 -1.88 0.57
C LEU A 161 4.17 -2.24 -0.79
N GLN A 162 3.15 -3.10 -0.82
CA GLN A 162 2.51 -3.47 -2.09
C GLN A 162 1.74 -2.31 -2.73
N LEU A 163 1.11 -1.45 -1.93
CA LEU A 163 0.49 -0.22 -2.41
C LEU A 163 1.54 0.73 -3.01
N PHE A 164 2.67 0.92 -2.32
CA PHE A 164 3.77 1.73 -2.81
C PHE A 164 4.34 1.20 -4.13
N ASN A 165 4.57 -0.11 -4.23
CA ASN A 165 5.09 -0.74 -5.45
C ASN A 165 4.13 -0.58 -6.63
N ARG A 166 2.83 -0.81 -6.42
CA ARG A 166 1.79 -0.60 -7.44
C ARG A 166 1.80 0.85 -7.93
N ASP A 167 1.90 1.81 -7.02
CA ASP A 167 1.90 3.23 -7.38
C ASP A 167 3.18 3.63 -8.13
N CYS A 168 4.33 3.04 -7.79
CA CYS A 168 5.56 3.14 -8.57
C CYS A 168 5.39 2.61 -9.99
N GLU A 169 4.84 1.40 -10.15
CA GLU A 169 4.60 0.80 -11.47
C GLU A 169 3.65 1.65 -12.32
N GLN A 170 2.60 2.22 -11.72
CA GLN A 170 1.70 3.13 -12.43
C GLN A 170 2.43 4.39 -12.91
N ALA A 171 3.26 5.00 -12.05
CA ALA A 171 4.07 6.16 -12.43
C ALA A 171 5.06 5.83 -13.55
N GLU A 172 5.72 4.66 -13.48
CA GLU A 172 6.67 4.22 -14.48
C GLU A 172 6.03 3.89 -15.83
N ASN A 173 4.89 3.19 -15.83
CA ASN A 173 4.13 2.92 -17.05
C ASN A 173 3.65 4.22 -17.70
N TRP A 174 3.24 5.19 -16.88
CA TRP A 174 2.90 6.53 -17.36
C TRP A 174 4.12 7.21 -18.01
N MET A 175 5.30 7.15 -17.38
CA MET A 175 6.54 7.74 -17.90
C MET A 175 7.02 7.05 -19.19
N ALA A 176 6.99 5.72 -19.24
CA ALA A 176 7.47 4.92 -20.38
C ALA A 176 6.78 5.32 -21.69
N ALA A 177 5.48 5.58 -21.66
CA ALA A 177 4.74 6.04 -22.84
C ALA A 177 5.25 7.40 -23.39
N ARG A 178 5.69 8.30 -22.51
CA ARG A 178 6.27 9.61 -22.91
C ARG A 178 7.70 9.47 -23.38
N GLU A 179 8.50 8.67 -22.69
CA GLU A 179 9.88 8.37 -23.09
C GLU A 179 9.92 7.79 -24.51
N ALA A 180 8.97 6.91 -24.87
CA ALA A 180 8.86 6.38 -26.22
C ALA A 180 8.62 7.47 -27.29
N PHE A 181 7.84 8.51 -26.97
CA PHE A 181 7.66 9.66 -27.87
C PHE A 181 8.92 10.53 -27.96
N LEU A 182 9.58 10.77 -26.82
CA LEU A 182 10.78 11.61 -26.75
C LEU A 182 12.00 10.95 -27.40
N ALA A 183 12.05 9.62 -27.44
CA ALA A 183 13.10 8.86 -28.10
C ALA A 183 13.12 9.03 -29.63
N SER A 184 12.03 9.52 -30.22
CA SER A 184 11.99 9.86 -31.65
C SER A 184 12.77 11.15 -31.92
N ASP A 185 13.71 11.12 -32.87
CA ASP A 185 14.37 12.32 -33.39
C ASP A 185 13.52 13.06 -34.45
N ASP A 186 12.25 12.67 -34.61
CA ASP A 186 11.32 13.36 -35.49
C ASP A 186 11.11 14.82 -35.03
N LYS A 187 11.53 15.76 -35.88
CA LYS A 187 11.40 17.19 -35.67
C LYS A 187 10.35 17.82 -36.58
N GLY A 188 9.63 17.01 -37.39
CA GLY A 188 8.75 17.47 -38.45
C GLY A 188 9.52 17.96 -39.68
N ASP A 189 9.03 17.61 -40.86
CA ASP A 189 9.61 17.96 -42.18
C ASP A 189 8.83 19.07 -42.90
N SER A 190 7.73 19.53 -42.30
CA SER A 190 6.80 20.52 -42.83
C SER A 190 6.14 21.26 -41.67
N LEU A 191 5.65 22.48 -41.90
CA LEU A 191 5.03 23.31 -40.87
C LEU A 191 3.88 22.56 -40.16
N ASP A 192 2.98 21.93 -40.92
CA ASP A 192 1.85 21.15 -40.39
C ASP A 192 2.32 19.97 -39.50
N SER A 193 3.39 19.28 -39.92
CA SER A 193 3.98 18.16 -39.17
C SER A 193 4.60 18.64 -37.84
N VAL A 194 5.33 19.75 -37.87
CA VAL A 194 5.92 20.36 -36.66
C VAL A 194 4.81 20.82 -35.70
N GLU A 195 3.77 21.49 -36.20
CA GLU A 195 2.65 21.95 -35.37
C GLU A 195 1.90 20.78 -34.72
N ALA A 196 1.72 19.68 -35.44
CA ALA A 196 1.13 18.46 -34.88
C ALA A 196 2.00 17.87 -33.75
N LEU A 197 3.33 17.85 -33.91
CA LEU A 197 4.26 17.40 -32.88
C LEU A 197 4.28 18.32 -31.66
N ILE A 198 4.23 19.64 -31.86
CA ILE A 198 4.13 20.63 -30.78
C ILE A 198 2.84 20.43 -30.00
N LYS A 199 1.71 20.31 -30.70
CA LYS A 199 0.41 20.07 -30.06
C LYS A 199 0.43 18.78 -29.23
N LYS A 200 1.01 17.72 -29.77
CA LYS A 200 1.18 16.45 -29.05
C LYS A 200 2.05 16.59 -27.80
N HIS A 201 3.14 17.38 -27.87
CA HIS A 201 3.97 17.70 -26.70
C HIS A 201 3.17 18.45 -25.63
N GLU A 202 2.41 19.48 -26.03
CA GLU A 202 1.58 20.27 -25.11
C GLU A 202 0.47 19.44 -24.45
N ASP A 203 -0.13 18.49 -25.18
CA ASP A 203 -1.10 17.55 -24.61
C ASP A 203 -0.46 16.64 -23.56
N PHE A 204 0.81 16.25 -23.74
CA PHE A 204 1.55 15.53 -22.70
C PHE A 204 1.88 16.39 -21.49
N ASP A 205 2.27 17.65 -21.72
CA ASP A 205 2.61 18.60 -20.67
C ASP A 205 1.38 18.92 -19.79
N LYS A 206 0.20 19.10 -20.39
CA LYS A 206 -1.07 19.23 -19.65
C LYS A 206 -1.44 17.98 -18.86
N ALA A 207 -1.02 16.81 -19.32
CA ALA A 207 -1.27 15.55 -18.64
C ALA A 207 -0.25 15.23 -17.54
N ILE A 208 0.80 16.05 -17.37
CA ILE A 208 1.80 15.88 -16.31
C ILE A 208 1.11 15.87 -14.95
N ASN A 209 1.41 14.82 -14.19
CA ASN A 209 0.84 14.65 -12.86
C ASN A 209 1.94 14.77 -11.80
N GLU A 210 2.39 16.00 -11.56
CA GLU A 210 3.40 16.28 -10.54
C GLU A 210 2.92 15.89 -9.15
N GLU A 211 1.63 16.08 -8.88
CA GLU A 211 1.00 15.73 -7.61
C GLU A 211 1.12 14.24 -7.30
N LYS A 212 0.97 13.36 -8.28
CA LYS A 212 1.16 11.91 -8.09
C LYS A 212 2.59 11.56 -7.72
N ILE A 213 3.59 12.17 -8.36
CA ILE A 213 4.99 11.92 -8.03
C ILE A 213 5.32 12.46 -6.64
N ALA A 214 4.80 13.64 -6.28
CA ALA A 214 4.95 14.21 -4.95
C ALA A 214 4.26 13.36 -3.87
N ALA A 215 3.06 12.84 -4.14
CA ALA A 215 2.34 11.94 -3.23
C ALA A 215 3.11 10.63 -3.03
N LEU A 216 3.65 10.04 -4.11
CA LEU A 216 4.50 8.85 -4.05
C LEU A 216 5.75 9.09 -3.19
N GLN A 217 6.42 10.23 -3.37
CA GLN A 217 7.56 10.61 -2.55
C GLN A 217 7.17 10.76 -1.08
N SER A 218 6.09 11.49 -0.79
CA SER A 218 5.60 11.68 0.58
C SER A 218 5.24 10.37 1.24
N PHE A 219 4.60 9.45 0.51
CA PHE A 219 4.24 8.14 1.05
C PHE A 219 5.50 7.32 1.37
N ALA A 220 6.49 7.28 0.47
CA ALA A 220 7.76 6.63 0.74
C ALA A 220 8.48 7.22 1.97
N ASP A 221 8.52 8.55 2.09
CA ASP A 221 9.14 9.25 3.22
C ASP A 221 8.44 8.93 4.54
N GLN A 222 7.12 8.80 4.54
CA GLN A 222 6.34 8.36 5.71
C GLN A 222 6.69 6.93 6.11
N LEU A 223 6.75 5.99 5.17
CA LEU A 223 7.10 4.60 5.45
C LEU A 223 8.53 4.48 6.01
N ILE A 224 9.48 5.20 5.42
CA ILE A 224 10.86 5.23 5.91
C ILE A 224 10.94 5.86 7.31
N GLY A 225 10.21 6.96 7.55
CA GLY A 225 10.15 7.63 8.85
C GLY A 225 9.49 6.78 9.94
N ALA A 226 8.60 5.87 9.57
CA ALA A 226 7.95 4.91 10.47
C ALA A 226 8.79 3.64 10.74
N ASP A 227 10.05 3.59 10.28
CA ASP A 227 10.96 2.43 10.38
C ASP A 227 10.38 1.14 9.79
N HIS A 228 9.74 1.27 8.62
CA HIS A 228 9.18 0.15 7.87
C HIS A 228 10.23 -0.94 7.59
N TYR A 229 9.84 -2.22 7.67
CA TYR A 229 10.78 -3.37 7.55
C TYR A 229 11.59 -3.35 6.24
N ALA A 230 10.99 -2.87 5.16
CA ALA A 230 11.59 -2.72 3.83
C ALA A 230 12.11 -1.29 3.52
N LYS A 231 12.50 -0.51 4.55
CA LYS A 231 12.98 0.87 4.33
C LYS A 231 14.12 1.00 3.30
N PRO A 232 15.11 0.10 3.21
CA PRO A 232 16.18 0.24 2.22
C PRO A 232 15.66 0.09 0.79
N GLU A 233 14.76 -0.87 0.56
CA GLU A 233 14.15 -1.12 -0.73
C GLU A 233 13.24 0.05 -1.15
N ILE A 234 12.41 0.55 -0.23
CA ILE A 234 11.54 1.71 -0.46
C ILE A 234 12.37 2.94 -0.82
N PHE A 235 13.45 3.21 -0.08
CA PHE A 235 14.35 4.33 -0.36
C PHE A 235 14.98 4.24 -1.77
N ALA A 236 15.50 3.06 -2.13
CA ALA A 236 16.11 2.84 -3.43
C ALA A 236 15.08 3.04 -4.56
N ARG A 237 13.90 2.45 -4.42
CA ARG A 237 12.82 2.51 -5.41
C ARG A 237 12.27 3.93 -5.60
N ARG A 238 12.06 4.66 -4.50
CA ARG A 238 11.67 6.08 -4.53
C ARG A 238 12.68 6.90 -5.33
N ASN A 239 13.97 6.73 -5.06
CA ASN A 239 15.02 7.50 -5.76
C ASN A 239 15.07 7.16 -7.26
N GLU A 240 14.91 5.89 -7.63
CA GLU A 240 14.86 5.45 -9.02
C GLU A 240 13.72 6.16 -9.79
N VAL A 241 12.52 6.15 -9.22
CA VAL A 241 11.34 6.82 -9.81
C VAL A 241 11.56 8.33 -9.94
N LEU A 242 12.10 8.98 -8.89
CA LEU A 242 12.37 10.42 -8.91
C LEU A 242 13.49 10.81 -9.88
N ASP A 243 14.53 10.01 -10.01
CA ASP A 243 15.61 10.22 -10.98
C ASP A 243 15.08 10.09 -12.41
N ARG A 244 14.26 9.06 -12.67
CA ARG A 244 13.60 8.87 -13.98
C ARG A 244 12.69 10.05 -14.31
N TRP A 245 11.90 10.51 -13.33
CA TRP A 245 11.05 11.69 -13.47
C TRP A 245 11.83 12.95 -13.83
N ARG A 246 12.95 13.21 -13.14
CA ARG A 246 13.82 14.36 -13.43
C ARG A 246 14.40 14.29 -14.85
N ARG A 247 14.84 13.10 -15.30
CA ARG A 247 15.32 12.91 -16.67
C ARG A 247 14.23 13.15 -17.71
N LEU A 248 13.02 12.63 -17.47
CA LEU A 248 11.89 12.81 -18.36
C LEU A 248 11.56 14.31 -18.55
N LYS A 249 11.49 15.07 -17.45
CA LYS A 249 11.27 16.53 -17.51
C LYS A 249 12.32 17.25 -18.35
N ALA A 250 13.60 16.92 -18.14
CA ALA A 250 14.69 17.50 -18.92
C ALA A 250 14.54 17.21 -20.42
N GLN A 251 14.23 15.96 -20.78
CA GLN A 251 13.99 15.56 -22.18
C GLN A 251 12.77 16.25 -22.79
N MET A 252 11.69 16.46 -22.03
CA MET A 252 10.52 17.21 -22.50
C MET A 252 10.86 18.66 -22.82
N ILE A 253 11.66 19.33 -21.98
CA ILE A 253 12.12 20.70 -22.22
C ILE A 253 12.98 20.75 -23.49
N GLU A 254 13.94 19.83 -23.62
CA GLU A 254 14.81 19.75 -24.79
C GLU A 254 14.01 19.51 -26.09
N LYS A 255 13.04 18.58 -26.06
CA LYS A 255 12.16 18.30 -27.21
C LYS A 255 11.36 19.54 -27.61
N ARG A 256 10.82 20.30 -26.65
CA ARG A 256 10.07 21.54 -26.95
C ARG A 256 10.95 22.58 -27.63
N SER A 257 12.20 22.74 -27.17
CA SER A 257 13.18 23.64 -27.79
C SER A 257 13.43 23.25 -29.24
N LYS A 258 13.76 21.98 -29.50
CA LYS A 258 14.03 21.46 -30.85
C LYS A 258 12.84 21.60 -31.79
N LEU A 259 11.62 21.35 -31.30
CA LEU A 259 10.40 21.55 -32.09
C LEU A 259 10.15 23.03 -32.42
N GLY A 260 10.45 23.94 -31.49
CA GLY A 260 10.34 25.39 -31.74
C GLY A 260 11.37 25.91 -32.76
N GLU A 261 12.59 25.38 -32.73
CA GLU A 261 13.60 25.65 -33.76
C GLU A 261 13.14 25.15 -35.13
N SER A 262 12.65 23.91 -35.20
CA SER A 262 12.09 23.33 -36.42
C SER A 262 10.91 24.15 -36.95
N GLN A 263 10.01 24.59 -36.08
CA GLN A 263 8.86 25.42 -36.47
C GLN A 263 9.30 26.72 -37.12
N THR A 264 10.31 27.37 -36.54
CA THR A 264 10.87 28.63 -37.07
C THR A 264 11.48 28.41 -38.45
N LEU A 265 12.23 27.31 -38.63
CA LEU A 265 12.85 26.97 -39.91
C LEU A 265 11.79 26.64 -40.98
N GLN A 266 10.78 25.84 -40.65
CA GLN A 266 9.71 25.48 -41.58
C GLN A 266 8.85 26.69 -41.98
N GLN A 267 8.58 27.60 -41.03
CA GLN A 267 7.90 28.86 -41.32
C GLN A 267 8.73 29.72 -42.28
N PHE A 268 10.04 29.85 -42.02
CA PHE A 268 10.94 30.58 -42.92
C PHE A 268 10.94 29.99 -44.34
N SER A 269 11.08 28.67 -44.50
CA SER A 269 11.06 28.03 -45.82
C SER A 269 9.76 28.31 -46.56
N ARG A 270 8.61 28.22 -45.88
CA ARG A 270 7.32 28.55 -46.47
C ARG A 270 7.23 30.03 -46.87
N ASP A 271 7.69 30.94 -46.01
CA ASP A 271 7.65 32.38 -46.29
C ASP A 271 8.54 32.73 -47.49
N VAL A 272 9.70 32.07 -47.61
CA VAL A 272 10.59 32.15 -48.78
C VAL A 272 9.88 31.64 -50.03
N ASP A 273 9.30 30.44 -50.02
CA ASP A 273 8.60 29.87 -51.18
C ASP A 273 7.45 30.79 -51.65
N GLU A 274 6.70 31.37 -50.71
CA GLU A 274 5.64 32.34 -51.00
C GLU A 274 6.20 33.63 -51.63
N ILE A 275 7.35 34.13 -51.14
CA ILE A 275 8.03 35.30 -51.71
C ILE A 275 8.63 34.99 -53.09
N GLU A 276 9.30 33.85 -53.28
CA GLU A 276 9.90 33.47 -54.56
C GLU A 276 8.82 33.29 -55.65
N ALA A 277 7.67 32.70 -55.29
CA ALA A 277 6.52 32.60 -56.18
C ALA A 277 5.96 33.99 -56.53
N TRP A 278 5.84 34.88 -55.55
CA TRP A 278 5.39 36.26 -55.76
C TRP A 278 6.37 37.06 -56.64
N ILE A 279 7.68 36.98 -56.36
CA ILE A 279 8.73 37.62 -57.18
C ILE A 279 8.65 37.11 -58.62
N SER A 280 8.48 35.80 -58.82
CA SER A 280 8.35 35.20 -60.15
C SER A 280 7.12 35.73 -60.92
N GLU A 281 5.96 35.85 -60.26
CA GLU A 281 4.75 36.47 -60.83
C GLU A 281 4.99 37.95 -61.19
N LYS A 282 5.67 38.69 -60.31
CA LYS A 282 5.98 40.12 -60.48
C LYS A 282 6.99 40.35 -61.60
N LEU A 283 7.98 39.49 -61.74
CA LEU A 283 8.90 39.48 -62.88
C LEU A 283 8.16 39.30 -64.20
N GLN A 284 7.19 38.38 -64.28
CA GLN A 284 6.39 38.20 -65.49
C GLN A 284 5.64 39.48 -65.89
N THR A 285 5.08 40.21 -64.91
CA THR A 285 4.41 41.50 -65.15
C THR A 285 5.39 42.58 -65.58
N ALA A 286 6.59 42.62 -64.98
CA ALA A 286 7.63 43.60 -65.30
C ALA A 286 8.23 43.38 -66.69
N THR A 287 8.36 42.12 -67.14
CA THR A 287 8.92 41.76 -68.46
C THR A 287 7.87 41.71 -69.58
N ASP A 288 6.61 42.02 -69.28
CA ASP A 288 5.54 42.00 -70.27
C ASP A 288 5.72 43.10 -71.33
N GLU A 289 6.15 42.73 -72.53
CA GLU A 289 6.39 43.68 -73.63
C GLU A 289 5.14 44.06 -74.44
N SER A 290 3.95 43.58 -74.08
CA SER A 290 2.72 43.85 -74.84
C SER A 290 2.26 45.31 -74.79
N TYR A 291 2.92 46.17 -73.99
CA TYR A 291 2.76 47.64 -74.03
C TYR A 291 3.16 48.27 -75.38
N LYS A 292 3.89 47.53 -76.23
CA LYS A 292 4.26 47.97 -77.58
C LYS A 292 3.04 48.11 -78.52
N ASP A 293 1.88 47.58 -78.13
CA ASP A 293 0.60 47.80 -78.80
C ASP A 293 -0.09 49.08 -78.27
N PRO A 294 -0.26 50.12 -79.11
CA PRO A 294 -0.83 51.40 -78.68
C PRO A 294 -2.29 51.32 -78.22
N THR A 295 -3.02 50.24 -78.54
CA THR A 295 -4.43 50.07 -78.15
C THR A 295 -4.62 49.72 -76.67
N ASN A 296 -3.56 49.26 -75.98
CA ASN A 296 -3.64 48.76 -74.60
C ASN A 296 -2.85 49.60 -73.57
N ILE A 297 -2.16 50.67 -74.02
CA ILE A 297 -1.18 51.42 -73.22
C ILE A 297 -1.75 51.99 -71.91
N GLN A 298 -2.99 52.49 -71.92
CA GLN A 298 -3.62 53.04 -70.73
C GLN A 298 -3.90 51.97 -69.68
N SER A 299 -4.33 50.78 -70.10
CA SER A 299 -4.52 49.63 -69.21
C SER A 299 -3.19 49.15 -68.62
N LYS A 300 -2.11 49.16 -69.42
CA LYS A 300 -0.76 48.82 -68.95
C LYS A 300 -0.25 49.81 -67.90
N HIS A 301 -0.46 51.11 -68.12
CA HIS A 301 -0.06 52.12 -67.14
C HIS A 301 -0.76 51.94 -65.78
N GLN A 302 -2.07 51.65 -65.79
CA GLN A 302 -2.81 51.37 -64.55
C GLN A 302 -2.32 50.09 -63.85
N LYS A 303 -2.05 49.02 -64.61
CA LYS A 303 -1.46 47.79 -64.06
C LYS A 303 -0.08 48.05 -63.45
N HIS A 304 0.73 48.91 -64.07
CA HIS A 304 2.04 49.28 -63.54
C HIS A 304 1.93 50.09 -62.23
N GLN A 305 0.99 51.02 -62.13
CA GLN A 305 0.74 51.75 -60.87
C GLN A 305 0.31 50.80 -59.73
N ALA A 306 -0.54 49.81 -60.05
CA ALA A 306 -0.92 48.77 -59.08
C ALA A 306 0.28 47.92 -58.66
N PHE A 307 1.12 47.53 -59.63
CA PHE A 307 2.37 46.82 -59.38
C PHE A 307 3.32 47.60 -58.46
N GLU A 308 3.53 48.89 -58.68
CA GLU A 308 4.37 49.74 -57.82
C GLU A 308 3.82 49.83 -56.39
N ALA A 309 2.50 49.96 -56.23
CA ALA A 309 1.86 49.96 -54.91
C ALA A 309 2.03 48.62 -54.19
N GLU A 310 1.92 47.49 -54.91
CA GLU A 310 2.14 46.16 -54.37
C GLU A 310 3.61 45.92 -53.97
N LEU A 311 4.58 46.42 -54.74
CA LEU A 311 6.00 46.38 -54.38
C LEU A 311 6.24 47.09 -53.04
N HIS A 312 5.72 48.30 -52.89
CA HIS A 312 5.85 49.05 -51.64
C HIS A 312 5.17 48.35 -50.45
N ALA A 313 4.01 47.75 -50.67
CA ALA A 313 3.27 47.05 -49.61
C ALA A 313 3.96 45.75 -49.13
N ASN A 314 4.75 45.10 -49.99
CA ASN A 314 5.44 43.85 -49.66
C ASN A 314 6.90 44.04 -49.21
N ALA A 315 7.45 45.25 -49.30
CA ALA A 315 8.84 45.52 -48.94
C ALA A 315 9.16 45.09 -47.49
N ASP A 316 8.30 45.43 -46.53
CA ASP A 316 8.49 45.07 -45.13
C ASP A 316 8.43 43.55 -44.90
N ARG A 317 7.59 42.84 -45.66
CA ARG A 317 7.48 41.38 -45.60
C ARG A 317 8.77 40.72 -46.08
N ILE A 318 9.35 41.22 -47.17
CA ILE A 318 10.62 40.71 -47.72
C ILE A 318 11.77 40.95 -46.74
N CYS A 319 11.88 42.17 -46.20
CA CYS A 319 12.85 42.47 -45.15
C CYS A 319 12.70 41.54 -43.94
N GLY A 320 11.47 41.28 -43.49
CA GLY A 320 11.21 40.37 -42.37
C GLY A 320 11.68 38.94 -42.61
N VAL A 321 11.52 38.40 -43.82
CA VAL A 321 12.02 37.06 -44.17
C VAL A 321 13.54 37.04 -44.23
N ILE A 322 14.17 38.08 -44.80
CA ILE A 322 15.63 38.23 -44.82
C ILE A 322 16.21 38.28 -43.40
N ASP A 323 15.61 39.08 -42.52
CA ASP A 323 16.02 39.19 -41.12
C ASP A 323 15.89 37.86 -40.39
N THR A 324 14.80 37.13 -40.64
CA THR A 324 14.56 35.80 -40.07
C THR A 324 15.61 34.79 -40.53
N GLY A 325 15.91 34.73 -41.84
CA GLY A 325 16.93 33.84 -42.39
C GLY A 325 18.33 34.16 -41.87
N ASN A 326 18.68 35.44 -41.78
CA ASN A 326 19.95 35.88 -41.19
C ASN A 326 20.06 35.49 -39.72
N ALA A 327 18.99 35.64 -38.95
CA ALA A 327 18.94 35.22 -37.55
C ALA A 327 19.10 33.70 -37.39
N LEU A 328 18.50 32.91 -38.27
CA LEU A 328 18.65 31.45 -38.27
C LEU A 328 20.12 31.04 -38.51
N ILE A 329 20.79 31.65 -39.48
CA ILE A 329 22.21 31.39 -39.77
C ILE A 329 23.10 31.79 -38.58
N GLN A 330 22.89 32.98 -38.02
CA GLN A 330 23.70 33.48 -36.89
C GLN A 330 23.59 32.58 -35.65
N ARG A 331 22.41 32.01 -35.41
CA ARG A 331 22.14 31.13 -34.27
C ARG A 331 22.50 29.67 -34.53
N GLY A 332 22.88 29.30 -35.76
CA GLY A 332 23.08 27.90 -36.15
C GLY A 332 21.81 27.06 -36.03
N ALA A 333 20.65 27.68 -36.18
CA ALA A 333 19.34 27.05 -35.99
C ALA A 333 18.74 26.51 -37.30
N CYS A 334 19.57 26.23 -38.30
CA CYS A 334 19.14 25.73 -39.60
C CYS A 334 19.09 24.19 -39.66
N ALA A 335 19.36 23.49 -38.55
CA ALA A 335 19.34 22.03 -38.49
C ALA A 335 20.20 21.34 -39.57
N GLY A 336 21.33 21.94 -39.97
CA GLY A 336 22.20 21.41 -41.04
C GLY A 336 21.84 21.88 -42.46
N SER A 337 20.85 22.76 -42.60
CA SER A 337 20.42 23.36 -43.88
C SER A 337 20.91 24.80 -44.08
N GLU A 338 22.00 25.19 -43.41
CA GLU A 338 22.54 26.57 -43.45
C GLU A 338 22.83 27.04 -44.88
N ASP A 339 23.31 26.14 -45.74
CA ASP A 339 23.60 26.47 -47.13
C ASP A 339 22.32 26.65 -47.96
N ALA A 340 21.25 25.90 -47.67
CA ALA A 340 19.95 26.09 -48.30
C ALA A 340 19.34 27.44 -47.91
N VAL A 341 19.38 27.78 -46.61
CA VAL A 341 18.92 29.09 -46.10
C VAL A 341 19.71 30.23 -46.75
N LYS A 342 21.04 30.12 -46.89
CA LYS A 342 21.86 31.11 -47.61
C LYS A 342 21.49 31.23 -49.08
N VAL A 343 21.24 30.11 -49.76
CA VAL A 343 20.83 30.13 -51.18
C VAL A 343 19.51 30.88 -51.34
N HIS A 344 18.53 30.61 -50.49
CA HIS A 344 17.24 31.32 -50.49
C HIS A 344 17.37 32.83 -50.18
N LEU A 345 18.29 33.21 -49.30
CA LEU A 345 18.59 34.63 -49.05
C LEU A 345 19.28 35.34 -50.22
N LEU A 346 19.87 34.61 -51.16
CA LEU A 346 20.50 35.17 -52.35
C LEU A 346 19.54 35.28 -53.54
N THR A 347 18.42 34.52 -53.53
CA THR A 347 17.40 34.53 -54.57
C THR A 347 16.32 35.59 -54.36
N ILE A 348 16.11 36.00 -53.11
CA ILE A 348 15.28 37.14 -52.67
C ILE A 348 16.12 38.42 -52.71
#